data_AF-A0A9P8CJ82-F1
#
_entry.id   AF-A0A9P8CJ82-F1
#
_cell.length_a   1.000
_cell.length_b   1.000
_cell.length_c   1.000
_cell.angle_alpha   90.00
_cell.angle_beta   90.00
_cell.angle_gamma   90.00
#
_symmetry.space_group_name_H-M   'P 1'
#
loop_
_entity.id
_entity.type
_entity.pdbx_description
1 polymer ?
#
loop_
_entity_poly.entity_id
_entity_poly.type
_entity_poly.pdbx_seq_one_letter_code
_entity_poly.pdbx_strand_id
1 'polypeptide(L)'
;MPLCKGFTQGGSNADIVLADAFVKGLIEGTDWATGFKAVVKNAEVQPLDWNVAGRGVLTSWKSLGYIPTDDFHPYGGVISLGHTEDAAKYLQRSDNWKNMYKASQVSLVSNTTGHPNTNIDSGFAGFLQVRFLNNTFGFQDPSFCSPLYNFTSCYLNAKSHETYEGSSWMYTFFVLQDMSTLVTTLGAPDTFVKRLSYLHTSCLLSTSQASSTQHATVYQETMTLAQ
;
A
#
# COMPACT_ATOMS: atom_id res chain seq x y z
N MET A 1 27.20 10.07 -7.21
CA MET A 1 26.05 9.96 -6.28
C MET A 1 26.18 11.06 -5.24
N PRO A 2 25.11 11.79 -4.89
CA PRO A 2 25.16 12.74 -3.78
C PRO A 2 25.58 12.03 -2.50
N LEU A 3 26.47 12.65 -1.71
CA LEU A 3 26.98 12.09 -0.46
C LEU A 3 26.00 12.25 0.72
N CYS A 4 24.95 13.05 0.55
CA CYS A 4 23.88 13.23 1.53
C CYS A 4 22.73 12.27 1.22
N LYS A 5 22.19 11.61 2.25
CA LYS A 5 21.00 10.77 2.12
C LYS A 5 19.78 11.66 1.87
N GLY A 6 19.00 11.35 0.84
CA GLY A 6 17.69 11.96 0.61
C GLY A 6 16.59 11.28 1.41
N PHE A 7 15.40 11.89 1.45
CA PHE A 7 14.21 11.26 2.01
C PHE A 7 13.89 9.96 1.25
N THR A 8 13.56 8.91 2.00
CA THR A 8 13.08 7.65 1.47
C THR A 8 11.56 7.60 1.55
N GLN A 9 10.92 7.02 0.54
CA GLN A 9 9.48 6.77 0.56
C GLN A 9 9.16 5.60 1.49
N GLY A 10 7.87 5.42 1.80
CA GLY A 10 7.43 4.32 2.65
C GLY A 10 7.80 2.94 2.11
N GLY A 11 8.07 2.00 3.03
CA GLY A 11 8.40 0.61 2.71
C GLY A 11 9.89 0.35 2.51
N SER A 12 10.22 -0.82 1.97
CA SER A 12 11.62 -1.23 1.70
C SER A 12 11.67 -2.05 0.42
N ASN A 13 11.36 -1.42 -0.71
CA ASN A 13 11.20 -2.12 -2.00
C ASN A 13 12.51 -2.75 -2.53
N ALA A 14 13.66 -2.42 -1.95
CA ALA A 14 14.91 -3.15 -2.19
C ALA A 14 14.77 -4.64 -1.83
N ASP A 15 13.94 -4.97 -0.83
CA ASP A 15 13.68 -6.34 -0.41
C ASP A 15 12.97 -7.14 -1.53
N ILE A 16 12.10 -6.47 -2.31
CA ILE A 16 11.39 -7.06 -3.45
C ILE A 16 12.37 -7.42 -4.57
N VAL A 17 13.30 -6.51 -4.88
CA VAL A 17 14.33 -6.75 -5.92
C VAL A 17 15.22 -7.92 -5.54
N LEU A 18 15.64 -8.01 -4.27
CA LEU A 18 16.43 -9.14 -3.78
C LEU A 18 15.64 -10.45 -3.84
N ALA A 19 14.38 -10.46 -3.41
CA ALA A 19 13.54 -11.65 -3.47
C ALA A 19 13.28 -12.13 -4.91
N ASP A 20 12.96 -11.20 -5.81
CA ASP A 20 12.70 -11.47 -7.23
C ASP A 20 13.94 -12.04 -7.93
N ALA A 21 15.11 -11.41 -7.73
CA ALA A 21 16.37 -11.90 -8.28
C ALA A 21 16.76 -13.28 -7.74
N PHE A 22 16.52 -13.55 -6.45
CA PHE A 22 16.76 -14.85 -5.85
C PHE A 22 15.86 -15.95 -6.46
N VAL A 23 14.55 -15.70 -6.55
CA VAL A 23 13.58 -16.66 -7.10
C VAL A 23 13.83 -16.91 -8.59
N LYS A 24 14.30 -15.91 -9.33
CA LYS A 24 14.70 -16.04 -10.75
C LYS A 24 16.04 -16.73 -10.95
N GLY A 25 16.73 -17.13 -9.88
CA GLY A 25 17.99 -17.86 -9.95
C GLY A 25 19.19 -17.02 -10.39
N LEU A 26 19.15 -15.68 -10.18
CA LEU A 26 20.26 -14.77 -10.50
C LEU A 26 21.39 -14.88 -9.46
N ILE A 27 21.95 -16.07 -9.29
CA ILE A 27 22.77 -16.41 -8.11
C ILE A 27 24.26 -16.06 -8.23
N GLU A 28 24.75 -15.76 -9.44
CA GLU A 28 26.16 -15.53 -9.69
C GLU A 28 26.63 -14.18 -9.14
N GLY A 29 27.79 -14.16 -8.46
CA GLY A 29 28.42 -12.93 -7.97
C GLY A 29 27.72 -12.22 -6.81
N THR A 30 26.66 -12.79 -6.23
CA THR A 30 25.87 -12.16 -5.16
C THR A 30 25.97 -12.94 -3.84
N ASP A 31 26.35 -12.26 -2.75
CA ASP A 31 26.29 -12.83 -1.39
C ASP A 31 24.85 -12.79 -0.85
N TRP A 32 24.10 -13.85 -1.13
CA TRP A 32 22.71 -14.01 -0.69
C TRP A 32 22.55 -14.13 0.82
N ALA A 33 23.57 -14.60 1.54
CA ALA A 33 23.50 -14.66 3.00
C ALA A 33 23.51 -13.24 3.60
N THR A 34 24.35 -12.36 3.06
CA THR A 34 24.34 -10.94 3.44
C THR A 34 23.09 -10.23 2.93
N GLY A 35 22.64 -10.52 1.70
CA GLY A 35 21.39 -9.99 1.16
C GLY A 35 20.18 -10.32 2.04
N PHE A 36 20.03 -11.58 2.44
CA PHE A 36 18.95 -12.01 3.34
C PHE A 36 19.03 -11.34 4.72
N LYS A 37 20.24 -11.23 5.30
CA LYS A 37 20.43 -10.47 6.56
C LYS A 37 20.01 -9.01 6.43
N ALA A 38 20.23 -8.38 5.28
CA ALA A 38 19.81 -7.01 5.03
C ALA A 38 18.28 -6.88 4.96
N VAL A 39 17.59 -7.80 4.26
CA VAL A 39 16.12 -7.87 4.20
C VAL A 39 15.53 -8.02 5.60
N VAL A 40 16.06 -8.98 6.36
CA VAL A 40 15.67 -9.21 7.76
C VAL A 40 15.85 -7.95 8.62
N LYS A 41 17.00 -7.29 8.49
CA LYS A 41 17.28 -6.06 9.25
C LYS A 41 16.29 -4.96 8.90
N ASN A 42 15.94 -4.76 7.63
CA ASN A 42 14.93 -3.79 7.21
C ASN A 42 13.55 -4.11 7.82
N ALA A 43 13.19 -5.38 7.90
CA ALA A 43 11.89 -5.82 8.43
C ALA A 43 11.80 -5.75 9.96
N GLU A 44 12.92 -5.90 10.67
CA GLU A 44 12.91 -6.13 12.12
C GLU A 44 13.55 -5.00 12.94
N VAL A 45 14.45 -4.21 12.37
CA VAL A 45 15.22 -3.20 13.10
C VAL A 45 14.89 -1.80 12.57
N GLN A 46 14.25 -1.00 13.44
CA GLN A 46 13.95 0.39 13.14
C GLN A 46 15.24 1.22 13.24
N PRO A 47 15.61 1.99 12.19
CA PRO A 47 16.74 2.91 12.27
C PRO A 47 16.40 4.14 13.12
N LEU A 48 17.44 4.82 13.62
CA LEU A 48 17.28 6.06 14.40
C LEU A 48 16.61 7.18 13.58
N ASP A 49 16.97 7.29 12.31
CA ASP A 49 16.34 8.19 11.36
C ASP A 49 15.76 7.37 10.20
N TRP A 50 14.48 7.03 10.31
CA TRP A 50 13.75 6.28 9.29
C TRP A 50 13.28 7.14 8.13
N ASN A 51 13.50 8.46 8.16
CA ASN A 51 13.18 9.32 7.03
C ASN A 51 14.13 9.09 5.84
N VAL A 52 15.29 8.47 6.08
CA VAL A 52 16.35 8.30 5.07
C VAL A 52 16.79 6.84 4.86
N ALA A 53 16.26 5.90 5.64
CA ALA A 53 16.58 4.47 5.53
C ALA A 53 15.56 3.58 6.28
N GLY A 54 15.48 2.30 5.89
CA GLY A 54 14.76 1.27 6.64
C GLY A 54 13.26 1.54 6.76
N ARG A 55 12.65 1.06 7.85
CA ARG A 55 11.21 1.18 8.13
C ARG A 55 10.98 1.88 9.46
N GLY A 56 10.05 2.82 9.48
CA GLY A 56 9.53 3.42 10.71
C GLY A 56 8.33 2.66 11.26
N VAL A 57 7.93 3.00 12.49
CA VAL A 57 6.70 2.52 13.15
C VAL A 57 6.63 0.98 13.26
N LEU A 58 7.80 0.33 13.41
CA LEU A 58 7.86 -1.14 13.44
C LEU A 58 7.23 -1.73 14.70
N THR A 59 7.22 -1.01 15.82
CA THR A 59 6.59 -1.48 17.06
C THR A 59 5.10 -1.73 16.85
N SER A 60 4.38 -0.73 16.34
CA SER A 60 2.93 -0.83 16.07
C SER A 60 2.63 -1.78 14.92
N TRP A 61 3.45 -1.78 13.85
CA TRP A 61 3.31 -2.75 12.77
C TRP A 61 3.36 -4.21 13.27
N LYS A 62 4.29 -4.52 14.18
CA LYS A 62 4.46 -5.87 14.72
C LYS A 62 3.37 -6.25 15.73
N SER A 63 2.89 -5.30 16.54
CA SER A 63 1.90 -5.58 17.60
C SER A 63 0.46 -5.55 17.09
N LEU A 64 0.13 -4.63 16.19
CA LEU A 64 -1.23 -4.40 15.70
C LEU A 64 -1.48 -5.02 14.32
N GLY A 65 -0.42 -5.29 13.56
CA GLY A 65 -0.56 -5.74 12.17
C GLY A 65 -1.03 -4.64 11.22
N TYR A 66 -0.85 -3.37 11.59
CA TYR A 66 -1.06 -2.18 10.75
C TYR A 66 -0.32 -0.98 11.34
N ILE A 67 -0.23 0.14 10.60
CA ILE A 67 0.34 1.41 11.07
C ILE A 67 -0.83 2.34 11.44
N PRO A 68 -1.02 2.69 12.72
CA PRO A 68 -2.07 3.61 13.13
C PRO A 68 -1.79 5.06 12.72
N THR A 69 -2.83 5.83 12.44
CA THR A 69 -2.69 7.23 12.01
C THR A 69 -2.34 8.18 13.16
N ASP A 70 -2.67 7.83 14.40
CA ASP A 70 -2.44 8.61 15.63
C ASP A 70 -1.17 8.17 16.37
N ASP A 71 -0.30 7.42 15.70
CA ASP A 71 0.93 6.90 16.27
C ASP A 71 2.07 7.94 16.27
N PHE A 72 2.02 8.86 17.23
CA PHE A 72 3.00 9.91 17.37
C PHE A 72 4.22 9.43 18.16
N HIS A 73 5.34 9.18 17.46
CA HIS A 73 6.62 8.87 18.08
C HIS A 73 7.50 10.13 18.20
N PRO A 74 7.62 10.76 19.39
CA PRO A 74 8.43 11.97 19.55
C PRO A 74 9.93 11.73 19.39
N TYR A 75 10.40 10.49 19.58
CA TYR A 75 11.79 10.10 19.40
C TYR A 75 11.89 8.64 18.97
N GLY A 76 12.23 8.37 17.71
CA GLY A 76 13.30 7.41 17.38
C GLY A 76 13.29 6.03 18.05
N GLY A 77 12.14 5.43 18.40
CA GLY A 77 12.10 4.32 19.37
C GLY A 77 12.66 2.99 18.83
N VAL A 78 13.80 2.55 19.36
CA VAL A 78 14.40 1.24 19.10
C VAL A 78 13.82 0.19 20.04
N ILE A 79 13.25 -0.89 19.49
CA ILE A 79 13.15 -2.19 20.17
C ILE A 79 13.44 -3.29 19.15
N SER A 80 14.55 -3.99 19.35
CA SER A 80 14.87 -5.28 18.71
C SER A 80 14.29 -6.42 19.56
N LEU A 81 14.01 -7.58 18.93
CA LEU A 81 14.36 -8.94 19.42
C LEU A 81 13.68 -10.06 18.60
N GLY A 82 14.43 -11.13 18.37
CA GLY A 82 13.93 -12.52 18.29
C GLY A 82 13.78 -13.16 16.90
N HIS A 83 14.78 -13.95 16.48
CA HIS A 83 14.71 -14.81 15.29
C HIS A 83 14.60 -16.27 15.68
N THR A 84 13.55 -16.95 15.23
CA THR A 84 13.56 -18.30 14.60
C THR A 84 12.11 -18.69 14.27
N GLU A 85 11.65 -18.27 13.08
CA GLU A 85 10.51 -18.79 12.27
C GLU A 85 10.11 -17.74 11.22
N ASP A 86 11.03 -17.39 10.30
CA ASP A 86 10.89 -16.16 9.52
C ASP A 86 9.90 -16.26 8.35
N ALA A 87 9.81 -17.40 7.65
CA ALA A 87 8.93 -17.52 6.48
C ALA A 87 7.44 -17.48 6.85
N ALA A 88 7.02 -18.29 7.83
CA ALA A 88 5.63 -18.33 8.28
C ALA A 88 5.20 -16.98 8.89
N LYS A 89 6.08 -16.37 9.69
CA LYS A 89 5.87 -15.03 10.26
C LYS A 89 5.68 -13.97 9.17
N TYR A 90 6.53 -13.93 8.14
CA TYR A 90 6.41 -12.93 7.07
C TYR A 90 5.22 -13.20 6.15
N LEU A 91 4.85 -14.46 5.93
CA LEU A 91 3.62 -14.82 5.23
C LEU A 91 2.38 -14.33 6.01
N GLN A 92 2.32 -14.57 7.32
CA GLN A 92 1.23 -14.05 8.17
C GLN A 92 1.17 -12.52 8.13
N ARG A 93 2.31 -11.83 8.15
CA ARG A 93 2.35 -10.36 8.05
C ARG A 93 1.96 -9.85 6.67
N SER A 94 2.08 -10.64 5.61
CA SER A 94 1.63 -10.24 4.27
C SER A 94 0.11 -10.12 4.15
N ASP A 95 -0.64 -10.68 5.10
CA ASP A 95 -2.09 -10.59 5.21
C ASP A 95 -2.59 -9.34 5.96
N ASN A 96 -1.68 -8.53 6.52
CA ASN A 96 -2.00 -7.37 7.35
C ASN A 96 -2.86 -6.30 6.64
N TRP A 97 -2.90 -6.28 5.30
CA TRP A 97 -3.81 -5.41 4.55
C TRP A 97 -5.28 -5.64 4.94
N LYS A 98 -5.65 -6.86 5.31
CA LYS A 98 -7.00 -7.25 5.77
C LYS A 98 -7.40 -6.46 7.03
N ASN A 99 -6.43 -6.10 7.88
CA ASN A 99 -6.68 -5.31 9.08
C ASN A 99 -7.09 -3.88 8.77
N MET A 100 -6.81 -3.37 7.57
CA MET A 100 -7.15 -2.01 7.13
C MET A 100 -8.36 -2.00 6.20
N TYR A 101 -8.87 -3.17 5.79
CA TYR A 101 -10.02 -3.27 4.89
C TYR A 101 -11.34 -3.12 5.65
N LYS A 102 -12.13 -2.10 5.28
CA LYS A 102 -13.46 -1.85 5.85
C LYS A 102 -14.53 -2.15 4.81
N ALA A 103 -15.11 -3.35 4.88
CA ALA A 103 -16.10 -3.86 3.91
C ALA A 103 -17.31 -2.94 3.68
N SER A 104 -17.74 -2.21 4.72
CA SER A 104 -18.89 -1.31 4.64
C SER A 104 -18.56 0.10 4.13
N GLN A 105 -17.28 0.40 3.86
CA GLN A 105 -16.89 1.72 3.41
C GLN A 105 -17.39 1.95 1.98
N VAL A 106 -18.18 2.99 1.77
CA VAL A 106 -18.61 3.43 0.43
C VAL A 106 -17.68 4.52 -0.09
N SER A 107 -17.70 4.76 -1.40
CA SER A 107 -17.02 5.91 -2.00
C SER A 107 -18.01 6.81 -2.70
N LEU A 108 -17.98 8.09 -2.30
CA LEU A 108 -18.56 9.16 -3.07
C LEU A 108 -17.48 9.71 -3.99
N VAL A 109 -17.86 10.09 -5.21
CA VAL A 109 -16.96 10.69 -6.19
C VAL A 109 -17.62 11.91 -6.78
N SER A 110 -16.81 12.93 -7.06
CA SER A 110 -17.26 14.21 -7.60
C SER A 110 -16.64 14.42 -8.96
N ASN A 111 -17.36 15.09 -9.88
CA ASN A 111 -16.85 15.49 -11.19
C ASN A 111 -16.34 14.33 -12.07
N THR A 112 -16.94 13.14 -11.95
CA THR A 112 -16.62 12.01 -12.83
C THR A 112 -17.12 12.26 -14.24
N THR A 113 -16.53 11.56 -15.23
CA THR A 113 -17.03 11.53 -16.60
C THR A 113 -18.52 11.16 -16.62
N GLY A 114 -19.36 12.03 -17.18
CA GLY A 114 -20.82 11.85 -17.25
C GLY A 114 -21.63 12.49 -16.10
N HIS A 115 -20.97 12.97 -15.04
CA HIS A 115 -21.62 13.56 -13.85
C HIS A 115 -20.87 14.81 -13.32
N PRO A 116 -20.77 15.90 -14.12
CA PRO A 116 -20.06 17.11 -13.72
C PRO A 116 -20.81 17.87 -12.62
N ASN A 117 -20.07 18.42 -11.64
CA ASN A 117 -20.58 19.21 -10.51
C ASN A 117 -21.57 18.49 -9.59
N THR A 118 -21.58 17.16 -9.60
CA THR A 118 -22.42 16.34 -8.74
C THR A 118 -21.59 15.30 -8.00
N ASN A 119 -21.97 15.05 -6.75
CA ASN A 119 -21.43 13.96 -5.96
C ASN A 119 -22.31 12.73 -6.18
N ILE A 120 -21.73 11.66 -6.68
CA ILE A 120 -22.43 10.39 -6.90
C ILE A 120 -21.78 9.30 -6.06
N ASP A 121 -22.57 8.32 -5.65
CA ASP A 121 -22.02 7.07 -5.16
C ASP A 121 -21.39 6.32 -6.33
N SER A 122 -20.16 5.85 -6.14
CA SER A 122 -19.48 4.98 -7.09
C SER A 122 -20.19 3.64 -7.34
N GLY A 123 -21.09 3.24 -6.43
CA GLY A 123 -21.80 1.96 -6.46
C GLY A 123 -20.97 0.80 -5.89
N PHE A 124 -19.80 1.09 -5.32
CA PHE A 124 -18.90 0.09 -4.74
C PHE A 124 -18.68 0.32 -3.24
N ALA A 125 -18.61 -0.79 -2.51
CA ALA A 125 -18.30 -0.81 -1.09
C ALA A 125 -17.06 -1.66 -0.81
N GLY A 126 -16.40 -1.38 0.31
CA GLY A 126 -15.19 -2.06 0.74
C GLY A 126 -13.93 -1.36 0.24
N PHE A 127 -13.32 -0.55 1.11
CA PHE A 127 -12.06 0.14 0.83
C PHE A 127 -11.12 0.04 2.02
N LEU A 128 -9.83 0.20 1.74
CA LEU A 128 -8.86 0.44 2.79
C LEU A 128 -9.20 1.75 3.52
N GLN A 129 -9.14 1.71 4.84
CA GLN A 129 -9.39 2.83 5.73
C GLN A 129 -8.36 2.87 6.83
N VAL A 130 -8.10 4.09 7.28
CA VAL A 130 -7.16 4.39 8.35
C VAL A 130 -7.65 3.79 9.65
N ARG A 131 -6.73 3.44 10.54
CA ARG A 131 -7.06 2.92 11.87
C ARG A 131 -6.30 3.67 12.94
N PHE A 132 -6.90 3.74 14.11
CA PHE A 132 -6.31 4.34 15.30
C PHE A 132 -5.67 3.27 16.19
N LEU A 133 -4.85 3.71 17.14
CA LEU A 133 -4.22 2.87 18.16
C LEU A 133 -5.25 2.09 18.99
N ASN A 134 -6.46 2.63 19.15
CA ASN A 134 -7.55 2.00 19.88
C ASN A 134 -8.31 0.92 19.06
N ASN A 135 -7.77 0.48 17.92
CA ASN A 135 -8.37 -0.48 16.99
C ASN A 135 -9.63 -0.01 16.25
N THR A 136 -10.08 1.23 16.42
CA THR A 136 -11.23 1.76 15.65
C THR A 136 -10.80 2.25 14.27
N PHE A 137 -11.73 2.22 13.31
CA PHE A 137 -11.50 2.81 11.99
C PHE A 137 -11.68 4.32 12.06
N GLY A 138 -10.72 5.04 11.49
CA GLY A 138 -10.93 6.42 11.09
C GLY A 138 -11.59 6.50 9.71
N PHE A 139 -11.52 7.69 9.12
CA PHE A 139 -12.16 7.96 7.85
C PHE A 139 -11.26 8.83 6.97
N GLN A 140 -10.97 8.31 5.77
CA GLN A 140 -10.49 9.09 4.64
C GLN A 140 -11.41 8.77 3.46
N ASP A 141 -11.94 9.80 2.80
CA ASP A 141 -12.77 9.58 1.61
C ASP A 141 -11.97 8.79 0.57
N PRO A 142 -12.49 7.66 0.03
CA PRO A 142 -11.70 6.84 -0.87
C PRO A 142 -11.22 7.55 -2.14
N SER A 143 -11.91 8.61 -2.56
CA SER A 143 -11.55 9.45 -3.71
C SER A 143 -10.55 10.56 -3.37
N PHE A 144 -10.31 10.84 -2.08
CA PHE A 144 -9.34 11.83 -1.65
C PHE A 144 -7.93 11.49 -2.17
N CYS A 145 -7.18 12.50 -2.61
CA CYS A 145 -5.90 12.36 -3.29
C CYS A 145 -5.94 11.68 -4.67
N SER A 146 -7.12 11.60 -5.26
CA SER A 146 -7.27 11.33 -6.70
C SER A 146 -7.27 12.64 -7.50
N PRO A 147 -7.15 12.59 -8.84
CA PRO A 147 -7.32 13.76 -9.70
C PRO A 147 -8.69 14.46 -9.52
N LEU A 148 -9.69 13.74 -9.01
CA LEU A 148 -11.03 14.27 -8.78
C LEU A 148 -11.18 15.02 -7.45
N TYR A 149 -10.32 14.75 -6.45
CA TYR A 149 -10.47 15.33 -5.13
C TYR A 149 -9.13 15.52 -4.42
N ASN A 150 -8.68 16.78 -4.31
CA ASN A 150 -7.51 17.18 -3.52
C ASN A 150 -6.24 16.35 -3.80
N PHE A 151 -5.90 16.20 -5.08
CA PHE A 151 -4.80 15.39 -5.59
C PHE A 151 -3.45 15.56 -4.84
N THR A 152 -3.08 16.79 -4.51
CA THR A 152 -1.78 17.11 -3.89
C THR A 152 -1.76 16.97 -2.37
N SER A 153 -2.91 16.70 -1.73
CA SER A 153 -3.04 16.63 -0.27
C SER A 153 -2.37 15.41 0.36
N CYS A 154 -1.90 14.44 -0.44
CA CYS A 154 -1.16 13.26 0.00
C CYS A 154 0.32 13.29 -0.38
N TYR A 155 0.87 14.45 -0.74
CA TYR A 155 2.31 14.60 -0.97
C TYR A 155 3.07 14.67 0.35
N LEU A 156 4.38 14.41 0.33
CA LEU A 156 5.23 14.48 1.52
C LEU A 156 5.33 15.91 2.07
N ASN A 157 4.39 16.31 2.92
CA ASN A 157 4.34 17.62 3.56
C ASN A 157 3.69 17.54 4.95
N ALA A 158 3.81 18.60 5.74
CA ALA A 158 3.33 18.62 7.13
C ALA A 158 1.80 18.50 7.30
N LYS A 159 1.04 18.66 6.22
CA LYS A 159 -0.42 18.53 6.18
C LYS A 159 -0.85 17.33 5.31
N SER A 160 0.06 16.39 5.07
CA SER A 160 -0.24 15.19 4.31
C SER A 160 -1.24 14.33 5.05
N HIS A 161 -2.07 13.65 4.27
CA HIS A 161 -3.06 12.70 4.75
C HIS A 161 -2.49 11.27 4.75
N GLU A 162 -3.34 10.30 5.04
CA GLU A 162 -2.92 8.97 5.50
C GLU A 162 -2.49 8.03 4.37
N THR A 163 -2.86 8.34 3.12
CA THR A 163 -2.29 7.72 1.92
C THR A 163 -1.16 8.57 1.36
N TYR A 164 -0.28 7.97 0.54
CA TYR A 164 0.87 8.67 -0.04
C TYR A 164 0.75 8.77 -1.56
N GLU A 165 0.80 9.99 -2.09
CA GLU A 165 0.73 10.27 -3.53
C GLU A 165 -0.39 9.49 -4.24
N GLY A 166 -1.57 9.32 -3.63
CA GLY A 166 -2.68 8.66 -4.28
C GLY A 166 -3.81 8.33 -3.32
N SER A 167 -4.92 7.83 -3.87
CA SER A 167 -6.18 7.65 -3.15
C SER A 167 -6.35 6.23 -2.60
N SER A 168 -7.25 6.05 -1.62
CA SER A 168 -7.58 4.71 -1.12
C SER A 168 -8.20 3.83 -2.20
N TRP A 169 -8.87 4.43 -3.19
CA TRP A 169 -9.28 3.73 -4.41
C TRP A 169 -8.13 2.97 -5.06
N MET A 170 -7.01 3.65 -5.27
CA MET A 170 -5.81 3.07 -5.87
C MET A 170 -5.12 2.08 -4.91
N TYR A 171 -4.96 2.44 -3.64
CA TYR A 171 -4.30 1.59 -2.66
C TYR A 171 -5.06 0.30 -2.36
N THR A 172 -6.38 0.27 -2.51
CA THR A 172 -7.19 -0.94 -2.29
C THR A 172 -6.84 -2.08 -3.26
N PHE A 173 -6.30 -1.77 -4.44
CA PHE A 173 -5.83 -2.78 -5.40
C PHE A 173 -4.36 -3.19 -5.20
N PHE A 174 -3.64 -2.55 -4.26
CA PHE A 174 -2.22 -2.80 -4.03
C PHE A 174 -1.98 -4.00 -3.09
N VAL A 175 -2.49 -5.17 -3.48
CA VAL A 175 -2.30 -6.46 -2.80
C VAL A 175 -1.73 -7.48 -3.79
N LEU A 176 -0.60 -7.15 -4.39
CA LEU A 176 0.01 -7.91 -5.49
C LEU A 176 0.37 -9.34 -5.08
N GLN A 177 0.74 -9.54 -3.82
CA GLN A 177 1.14 -10.82 -3.27
C GLN A 177 -0.02 -11.81 -3.06
N ASP A 178 -1.27 -11.32 -3.01
CA ASP A 178 -2.46 -12.13 -2.70
C ASP A 178 -3.69 -11.66 -3.51
N MET A 179 -3.51 -11.60 -4.83
CA MET A 179 -4.56 -11.16 -5.77
C MET A 179 -5.80 -12.07 -5.73
N SER A 180 -5.64 -13.37 -5.51
CA SER A 180 -6.76 -14.32 -5.41
C SER A 180 -7.71 -13.95 -4.27
N THR A 181 -7.15 -13.68 -3.08
CA THR A 181 -7.97 -13.26 -1.94
C THR A 181 -8.55 -11.88 -2.18
N LEU A 182 -7.77 -10.94 -2.73
CA LEU A 182 -8.26 -9.60 -3.05
C LEU A 182 -9.48 -9.63 -3.98
N VAL A 183 -9.43 -10.39 -5.07
CA VAL A 183 -10.55 -10.53 -6.03
C VAL A 183 -11.80 -11.03 -5.31
N THR A 184 -11.64 -12.02 -4.43
CA THR A 184 -12.75 -12.54 -3.62
C THR A 184 -13.27 -11.49 -2.65
N THR A 185 -12.39 -10.78 -1.95
CA THR A 185 -12.72 -9.72 -0.99
C THR A 185 -13.45 -8.55 -1.64
N LEU A 186 -13.14 -8.17 -2.88
CA LEU A 186 -13.75 -7.05 -3.58
C LEU A 186 -15.04 -7.39 -4.34
N GLY A 187 -15.64 -8.56 -4.08
CA GLY A 187 -16.95 -8.94 -4.60
C GLY A 187 -16.92 -9.97 -5.73
N ALA A 188 -15.87 -10.80 -5.80
CA ALA A 188 -15.65 -11.83 -6.82
C ALA A 188 -15.25 -11.26 -8.21
N PRO A 189 -14.84 -12.11 -9.17
CA PRO A 189 -14.21 -11.68 -10.43
C PRO A 189 -15.00 -10.63 -11.21
N ASP A 190 -16.31 -10.81 -11.42
CA ASP A 190 -17.12 -9.88 -12.20
C ASP A 190 -17.19 -8.48 -11.57
N THR A 191 -17.35 -8.41 -10.25
CA THR A 191 -17.36 -7.13 -9.52
C THR A 191 -15.99 -6.51 -9.52
N PHE A 192 -14.93 -7.31 -9.32
CA PHE A 192 -13.56 -6.84 -9.36
C PHE A 192 -13.23 -6.18 -10.72
N VAL A 193 -13.58 -6.83 -11.83
CA VAL A 193 -13.39 -6.27 -13.19
C VAL A 193 -14.17 -4.98 -13.37
N LYS A 194 -15.43 -4.91 -12.91
CA LYS A 194 -16.23 -3.67 -12.94
C LYS A 194 -15.59 -2.55 -12.13
N ARG A 195 -15.06 -2.85 -10.94
CA ARG A 195 -14.34 -1.87 -10.11
C ARG A 195 -13.10 -1.35 -10.79
N LEU A 196 -12.32 -2.24 -11.40
CA LEU A 196 -11.10 -1.88 -12.10
C LEU A 196 -11.43 -1.02 -13.33
N SER A 197 -12.41 -1.44 -14.15
CA SER A 197 -12.90 -0.65 -15.27
C SER A 197 -13.34 0.75 -14.81
N TYR A 198 -14.10 0.84 -13.72
CA TYR A 198 -14.52 2.12 -13.14
C TYR A 198 -13.32 3.00 -12.73
N LEU A 199 -12.32 2.44 -12.04
CA LEU A 199 -11.10 3.17 -11.67
C LEU A 199 -10.41 3.78 -12.90
N HIS A 200 -10.36 3.05 -14.02
CA HIS A 200 -9.73 3.50 -15.26
C HIS A 200 -10.58 4.51 -16.06
N THR A 201 -11.91 4.48 -15.97
CA THR A 201 -12.80 5.35 -16.79
C THR A 201 -13.34 6.57 -16.04
N SER A 202 -13.25 6.60 -14.71
CA SER A 202 -13.82 7.65 -13.85
C SER A 202 -12.89 8.83 -13.56
N CYS A 203 -11.65 8.82 -14.08
CA CYS A 203 -10.59 9.80 -13.77
C CYS A 203 -10.05 9.75 -12.32
N LEU A 204 -10.36 8.68 -11.57
CA LEU A 204 -9.79 8.43 -10.24
C LEU A 204 -8.29 8.07 -10.29
N LEU A 205 -7.81 7.53 -11.40
CA LEU A 205 -6.42 7.11 -11.59
C LEU A 205 -5.62 8.19 -12.35
N SER A 206 -4.46 8.58 -11.81
CA SER A 206 -3.43 9.29 -12.57
C SER A 206 -2.39 8.31 -13.08
N THR A 207 -2.11 8.31 -14.39
CA THR A 207 -1.09 7.45 -15.02
C THR A 207 0.35 7.85 -14.71
N SER A 208 0.56 8.96 -14.01
CA SER A 208 1.89 9.46 -13.64
C SER A 208 2.44 8.87 -12.33
N GLN A 209 1.67 8.06 -11.61
CA GLN A 209 2.05 7.53 -10.29
C GLN A 209 2.58 6.09 -10.41
N ALA A 210 3.62 5.74 -9.64
CA ALA A 210 4.26 4.42 -9.75
C ALA A 210 3.31 3.23 -9.52
N SER A 211 2.35 3.39 -8.61
CA SER A 211 1.23 2.46 -8.34
C SER A 211 0.30 2.29 -9.55
N SER A 212 0.12 3.32 -10.38
CA SER A 212 -0.76 3.25 -11.57
C SER A 212 -0.23 2.32 -12.65
N THR A 213 1.11 2.19 -12.77
CA THR A 213 1.75 1.29 -13.73
C THR A 213 1.38 -0.17 -13.48
N GLN A 214 1.18 -0.55 -12.21
CA GLN A 214 0.81 -1.92 -11.84
C GLN A 214 -0.66 -2.22 -12.14
N HIS A 215 -1.55 -1.23 -11.99
CA HIS A 215 -2.95 -1.37 -12.36
C HIS A 215 -3.12 -1.62 -13.86
N ALA A 216 -2.28 -1.01 -14.69
CA ALA A 216 -2.30 -1.25 -16.14
C ALA A 216 -2.00 -2.71 -16.50
N THR A 217 -1.03 -3.35 -15.83
CA THR A 217 -0.71 -4.77 -16.03
C THR A 217 -1.87 -5.67 -15.57
N VAL A 218 -2.40 -5.43 -14.37
CA VAL A 218 -3.55 -6.19 -13.85
C VAL A 218 -4.75 -6.03 -14.77
N TYR A 219 -5.08 -4.81 -15.20
CA TYR A 219 -6.17 -4.56 -16.14
C TYR A 219 -5.99 -5.31 -17.45
N GLN A 220 -4.80 -5.30 -18.02
CA GLN A 220 -4.50 -6.01 -19.26
C GLN A 220 -4.65 -7.53 -19.11
N GLU A 221 -4.15 -8.13 -18.03
CA GLU A 221 -4.30 -9.56 -17.76
C GLU A 221 -5.75 -9.95 -17.48
N THR A 222 -6.48 -9.15 -16.69
CA THR A 222 -7.88 -9.45 -16.34
C THR A 222 -8.81 -9.33 -17.56
N MET A 223 -8.59 -8.34 -18.43
CA MET A 223 -9.39 -8.15 -19.65
C MET A 223 -9.10 -9.23 -20.70
N THR A 224 -7.90 -9.78 -20.72
CA THR A 224 -7.53 -10.89 -21.64
C THR A 224 -8.16 -12.22 -21.17
N LEU A 225 -8.33 -12.41 -19.87
CA LEU A 225 -8.96 -13.61 -19.29
C LEU A 225 -10.50 -13.55 -19.31
N ALA A 226 -11.09 -12.37 -19.51
CA ALA A 226 -12.53 -12.16 -19.59
C ALA A 226 -13.11 -12.29 -21.03
N GLN A 227 -12.25 -12.60 -22.01
CA GLN A 227 -12.61 -12.92 -23.41
C GLN A 227 -12.59 -14.43 -23.65
#